data_AF-A0A6I2WZC9-F1
#
_entry.id   AF-A0A6I2WZC9-F1
#
_cell.length_a   1.000
_cell.length_b   1.000
_cell.length_c   1.000
_cell.angle_alpha   90.00
_cell.angle_beta   90.00
_cell.angle_gamma   90.00
#
_symmetry.space_group_name_H-M   'P 1'
#
loop_
_entity.id
_entity.type
_entity.pdbx_description
1 polymer ?
#
loop_
_entity_poly.entity_id
_entity_poly.type
_entity_poly.pdbx_seq_one_letter_code
_entity_poly.pdbx_strand_id
1 'polypeptide(L)'
;ADESDSVSYVPLSPAMLTSRFRSNMDHVVNSLESGFDLLSTPAQARLTHAISGRSDLLDRCQDVIRAARTDIFVSVWPEELDVLRTDLRRAADQGVDVSVLCFGDPGEPIGYSYQHEFSSPDQVLDNVGCRLMVVAGDREQAVIGGLDGSDTWGTYTDDAAVVAVSVEYVRHDIAMQLLMRRTSGDESIQEYWRTAKELMRLRSDHGEPAERLRQMAKARGRR
;
A
#
# COMPACT_ATOMS: atom_id res chain seq x y z
N ALA A 1 -34.20 -64.81 1.92
CA ALA A 1 -34.16 -63.85 3.03
C ALA A 1 -32.86 -63.09 2.86
N ASP A 2 -32.95 -61.82 2.49
CA ASP A 2 -31.83 -60.95 2.12
C ASP A 2 -31.63 -59.99 3.30
N GLU A 3 -30.55 -60.18 4.06
CA GLU A 3 -30.23 -59.36 5.23
C GLU A 3 -29.60 -58.05 4.75
N SER A 4 -30.33 -56.95 4.94
CA SER A 4 -29.85 -55.60 4.69
C SER A 4 -28.74 -55.25 5.69
N ASP A 5 -27.51 -55.18 5.19
CA ASP A 5 -26.32 -54.79 5.95
C ASP A 5 -26.38 -53.28 6.27
N SER A 6 -27.03 -52.91 7.38
CA SER A 6 -27.22 -51.51 7.76
C SER A 6 -25.95 -50.95 8.40
N VAL A 7 -25.31 -49.98 7.73
CA VAL A 7 -24.15 -49.25 8.29
C VAL A 7 -24.60 -48.38 9.47
N SER A 8 -24.13 -48.72 10.67
CA SER A 8 -24.36 -47.92 11.88
C SER A 8 -23.32 -46.80 11.99
N TYR A 9 -23.77 -45.56 12.07
CA TYR A 9 -22.93 -44.39 12.32
C TYR A 9 -23.02 -43.99 13.80
N VAL A 10 -21.88 -43.92 14.48
CA VAL A 10 -21.77 -43.46 15.87
C VAL A 10 -21.15 -42.06 15.89
N PRO A 11 -21.73 -41.09 16.61
CA PRO A 11 -21.17 -39.74 16.69
C PRO A 11 -19.84 -39.72 17.44
N LEU A 12 -18.90 -38.93 16.94
CA LEU A 12 -17.65 -38.65 17.64
C LEU A 12 -17.91 -37.78 18.88
N SER A 13 -17.15 -38.00 19.94
CA SER A 13 -17.17 -37.09 21.09
C SER A 13 -16.65 -35.71 20.67
N PRO A 14 -17.07 -34.62 21.33
CA PRO A 14 -16.62 -33.27 21.00
C PRO A 14 -15.09 -33.13 20.97
N ALA A 15 -14.39 -33.73 21.94
CA ALA A 15 -12.93 -33.71 22.00
C ALA A 15 -12.27 -34.41 20.79
N MET A 16 -12.82 -35.56 20.38
CA MET A 16 -12.33 -36.30 19.21
C MET A 16 -12.62 -35.58 17.90
N LEU A 17 -13.79 -34.94 17.78
CA LEU A 17 -14.15 -34.12 16.63
C LEU A 17 -13.19 -32.94 16.48
N THR A 18 -12.97 -32.17 17.55
CA THR A 18 -12.06 -31.02 17.53
C THR A 18 -10.61 -31.43 17.26
N SER A 19 -10.15 -32.54 17.86
CA SER A 19 -8.80 -33.08 17.60
C SER A 19 -8.64 -33.48 16.13
N ARG A 20 -9.63 -34.19 15.56
CA ARG A 20 -9.61 -34.62 14.16
C ARG A 20 -9.64 -33.43 13.21
N PHE A 21 -10.41 -32.39 13.53
CA PHE A 21 -10.45 -31.17 12.73
C PHE A 21 -9.10 -30.44 12.71
N ARG A 22 -8.46 -30.30 13.89
CA ARG A 22 -7.10 -29.72 13.98
C ARG A 22 -6.09 -30.52 13.17
N SER A 23 -6.03 -31.84 13.38
CA SER A 23 -5.10 -32.69 12.62
C SER A 23 -5.35 -32.64 11.12
N ASN A 24 -6.61 -32.51 10.67
CA ASN A 24 -6.92 -32.35 9.26
C ASN A 24 -6.45 -31.00 8.72
N MET A 25 -6.64 -29.91 9.46
CA MET A 25 -6.11 -28.60 9.08
C MET A 25 -4.58 -28.59 9.05
N ASP A 26 -3.93 -29.16 10.04
CA ASP A 26 -2.47 -29.29 10.09
C ASP A 26 -1.96 -30.10 8.88
N HIS A 27 -2.66 -31.19 8.52
CA HIS A 27 -2.34 -31.95 7.31
C HIS A 27 -2.51 -31.14 6.02
N VAL A 28 -3.56 -30.34 5.91
CA VAL A 28 -3.78 -29.46 4.74
C VAL A 28 -2.68 -28.40 4.66
N VAL A 29 -2.34 -27.75 5.79
CA VAL A 29 -1.26 -26.76 5.86
C VAL A 29 0.07 -27.39 5.45
N ASN A 30 0.44 -28.53 6.05
CA ASN A 30 1.68 -29.23 5.73
C ASN A 30 1.74 -29.70 4.26
N SER A 31 0.60 -30.11 3.69
CA SER A 31 0.52 -30.50 2.28
C SER A 31 0.68 -29.30 1.35
N LEU A 32 0.13 -28.14 1.72
CA LEU A 32 0.32 -26.89 0.98
C LEU A 32 1.76 -26.41 1.06
N GLU A 33 2.38 -26.43 2.24
CA GLU A 33 3.80 -26.11 2.44
C GLU A 33 4.70 -27.00 1.58
N SER A 34 4.48 -28.31 1.62
CA SER A 34 5.20 -29.27 0.77
C SER A 34 4.95 -29.05 -0.72
N GLY A 35 3.73 -28.61 -1.09
CA GLY A 35 3.37 -28.25 -2.46
C GLY A 35 4.07 -26.98 -2.94
N PHE A 36 4.22 -25.98 -2.08
CA PHE A 36 4.97 -24.75 -2.37
C PHE A 36 6.46 -25.02 -2.57
N ASP A 37 7.05 -25.94 -1.80
CA ASP A 37 8.43 -26.38 -2.00
C ASP A 37 8.64 -27.03 -3.38
N LEU A 38 7.64 -27.75 -3.90
CA LEU A 38 7.68 -28.39 -5.22
C LEU A 38 7.46 -27.41 -6.38
N LEU A 39 6.77 -26.30 -6.14
CA LEU A 39 6.58 -25.21 -7.12
C LEU A 39 7.78 -24.24 -7.16
N SER A 40 8.74 -24.40 -6.26
CA SER A 40 9.95 -23.61 -6.17
C SER A 40 10.98 -24.04 -7.23
N THR A 41 10.70 -23.77 -8.50
CA THR A 41 11.73 -23.69 -9.57
C THR A 41 11.34 -22.59 -10.57
N PRO A 42 12.25 -21.65 -10.91
CA PRO A 42 11.86 -20.28 -11.24
C PRO A 42 11.59 -20.09 -12.73
N ALA A 43 10.32 -19.99 -13.10
CA ALA A 43 9.93 -18.73 -13.72
C ALA A 43 9.55 -17.85 -12.53
N GLN A 44 10.25 -16.74 -12.31
CA GLN A 44 9.86 -15.78 -11.29
C GLN A 44 8.45 -15.29 -11.67
N ALA A 45 7.42 -15.97 -11.16
CA ALA A 45 6.03 -15.61 -11.38
C ALA A 45 5.83 -14.36 -10.55
N ARG A 46 6.23 -13.23 -11.12
CA ARG A 46 6.13 -11.92 -10.49
C ARG A 46 4.65 -11.71 -10.16
N LEU A 47 4.33 -11.69 -8.87
CA LEU A 47 2.96 -11.68 -8.40
C LEU A 47 2.45 -10.25 -8.49
N THR A 48 1.81 -9.92 -9.60
CA THR A 48 1.02 -8.70 -9.69
C THR A 48 -0.42 -9.02 -9.33
N HIS A 49 -0.90 -8.46 -8.22
CA HIS A 49 -2.26 -8.70 -7.72
C HIS A 49 -3.01 -7.38 -7.68
N ALA A 50 -4.06 -7.27 -8.49
CA ALA A 50 -4.97 -6.14 -8.45
C ALA A 50 -5.76 -6.18 -7.13
N ILE A 51 -5.86 -5.01 -6.49
CA ILE A 51 -6.56 -4.81 -5.23
C ILE A 51 -7.71 -3.86 -5.49
N SER A 52 -8.87 -4.17 -4.92
CA SER A 52 -10.06 -3.33 -5.02
C SER A 52 -10.61 -3.10 -3.63
N GLY A 53 -10.91 -1.84 -3.30
CA GLY A 53 -11.41 -1.46 -1.99
C GLY A 53 -10.31 -1.06 -1.00
N ARG A 54 -10.68 -0.12 -0.12
CA ARG A 54 -9.76 0.52 0.83
C ARG A 54 -9.24 -0.42 1.91
N SER A 55 -10.07 -1.35 2.41
CA SER A 55 -9.64 -2.29 3.45
C SER A 55 -8.54 -3.19 2.93
N ASP A 56 -8.78 -3.89 1.82
CA ASP A 56 -7.84 -4.83 1.21
C ASP A 56 -6.51 -4.14 0.82
N LEU A 57 -6.57 -2.88 0.36
CA LEU A 57 -5.38 -2.07 0.09
C LEU A 57 -4.56 -1.82 1.36
N LEU A 58 -5.22 -1.42 2.44
CA LEU A 58 -4.56 -1.14 3.72
C LEU A 58 -4.04 -2.42 4.39
N ASP A 59 -4.80 -3.51 4.34
CA ASP A 59 -4.40 -4.82 4.84
C ASP A 59 -3.13 -5.29 4.11
N ARG A 60 -3.07 -5.14 2.78
CA ARG A 60 -1.87 -5.49 2.01
C ARG A 60 -0.69 -4.57 2.30
N CYS A 61 -0.91 -3.27 2.51
CA CYS A 61 0.14 -2.36 2.98
C CYS A 61 0.71 -2.82 4.33
N GLN A 62 -0.16 -3.21 5.27
CA GLN A 62 0.26 -3.74 6.57
C GLN A 62 1.06 -5.03 6.40
N ASP A 63 0.65 -5.96 5.54
CA ASP A 63 1.41 -7.19 5.29
C ASP A 63 2.86 -6.89 4.85
N VAL A 64 3.04 -5.97 3.90
CA VAL A 64 4.38 -5.53 3.45
C VAL A 64 5.17 -4.89 4.58
N ILE A 65 4.56 -3.98 5.35
CA ILE A 65 5.22 -3.31 6.49
C ILE A 65 5.65 -4.33 7.57
N ARG A 66 4.80 -5.30 7.88
CA ARG A 66 5.05 -6.31 8.91
C ARG A 66 6.10 -7.33 8.49
N ALA A 67 6.27 -7.56 7.19
CA ALA A 67 7.25 -8.49 6.64
C ALA A 67 8.65 -7.87 6.48
N ALA A 68 8.73 -6.54 6.34
CA ALA A 68 9.97 -5.83 6.08
C ALA A 68 11.02 -6.00 7.20
N ARG A 69 12.29 -6.09 6.82
CA ARG A 69 13.44 -6.35 7.70
C ARG A 69 14.56 -5.34 7.57
N THR A 70 14.65 -4.61 6.46
CA THR A 70 15.76 -3.69 6.17
C THR A 70 15.29 -2.25 6.03
N ASP A 71 14.35 -1.97 5.12
CA ASP A 71 13.86 -0.62 4.87
C ASP A 71 12.40 -0.58 4.45
N ILE A 72 11.73 0.55 4.74
CA ILE A 72 10.36 0.81 4.33
C ILE A 72 10.28 2.24 3.79
N PHE A 73 9.73 2.38 2.59
CA PHE A 73 9.40 3.66 1.98
C PHE A 73 7.89 3.82 1.90
N VAL A 74 7.36 4.90 2.47
CA VAL A 74 5.93 5.19 2.49
C VAL A 74 5.66 6.59 1.94
N SER A 75 4.76 6.68 0.97
CA SER A 75 4.09 7.92 0.57
C SER A 75 2.60 7.74 0.81
N VAL A 76 2.01 8.58 1.68
CA VAL A 76 0.70 8.30 2.29
C VAL A 76 -0.05 9.57 2.64
N TRP A 77 -1.35 9.44 2.88
CA TRP A 77 -2.24 10.51 3.34
C TRP A 77 -2.55 10.35 4.83
N PRO A 78 -2.90 11.41 5.57
CA PRO A 78 -3.09 11.35 7.02
C PRO A 78 -4.04 10.23 7.48
N GLU A 79 -5.18 10.06 6.82
CA GLU A 79 -6.19 9.06 7.21
C GLU A 79 -5.70 7.60 7.04
N GLU A 80 -4.87 7.35 6.02
CA GLU A 80 -4.27 6.03 5.82
C GLU A 80 -3.06 5.83 6.73
N LEU A 81 -2.28 6.90 6.98
CA LEU A 81 -1.14 6.86 7.90
C LEU A 81 -1.58 6.44 9.31
N ASP A 82 -2.71 6.95 9.79
CA ASP A 82 -3.24 6.59 11.12
C ASP A 82 -3.55 5.10 11.25
N VAL A 83 -3.98 4.44 10.16
CA VAL A 83 -4.21 2.98 10.14
C VAL A 83 -2.90 2.20 10.13
N LEU A 84 -1.87 2.70 9.43
CA LEU A 84 -0.58 2.04 9.29
C LEU A 84 0.39 2.33 10.45
N ARG A 85 0.11 3.37 11.25
CA ARG A 85 1.00 3.94 12.27
C ARG A 85 1.56 2.89 13.24
N THR A 86 0.70 2.02 13.75
CA THR A 86 1.10 1.01 14.75
C THR A 86 2.13 0.03 14.17
N ASP A 87 1.90 -0.45 12.95
CA ASP A 87 2.80 -1.40 12.29
C ASP A 87 4.13 -0.73 11.88
N LEU A 88 4.06 0.50 11.35
CA LEU A 88 5.27 1.27 11.00
C LEU A 88 6.14 1.56 12.22
N ARG A 89 5.52 1.96 13.34
CA ARG A 89 6.27 2.21 14.59
C ARG A 89 6.91 0.93 15.11
N ARG A 90 6.19 -0.18 15.06
CA ARG A 90 6.74 -1.49 15.43
C ARG A 90 7.95 -1.87 14.56
N ALA A 91 7.90 -1.63 13.25
CA ALA A 91 9.03 -1.90 12.36
C ALA A 91 10.24 -1.00 12.69
N ALA A 92 10.01 0.30 12.92
CA ALA A 92 11.05 1.24 13.34
C ALA A 92 11.69 0.81 14.68
N ASP A 93 10.88 0.40 15.67
CA ASP A 93 11.35 -0.09 16.97
C ASP A 93 12.17 -1.39 16.85
N GLN A 94 11.97 -2.16 15.78
CA GLN A 94 12.74 -3.36 15.44
C GLN A 94 14.03 -3.06 14.65
N GLY A 95 14.31 -1.78 14.38
CA GLY A 95 15.53 -1.34 13.70
C GLY A 95 15.42 -1.30 12.17
N VAL A 96 14.22 -1.42 11.61
CA VAL A 96 13.98 -1.23 10.17
C VAL A 96 14.10 0.27 9.83
N ASP A 97 14.75 0.62 8.72
CA ASP A 97 14.86 2.02 8.27
C ASP A 97 13.54 2.49 7.64
N VAL A 98 12.74 3.21 8.42
CA VAL A 98 11.40 3.66 7.99
C VAL A 98 11.46 5.12 7.54
N SER A 99 11.15 5.36 6.26
CA SER A 99 10.99 6.68 5.66
C SER A 99 9.54 6.93 5.25
N VAL A 100 8.90 7.93 5.87
CA VAL A 100 7.49 8.28 5.64
C VAL A 100 7.38 9.69 5.07
N LEU A 101 6.72 9.82 3.93
CA LEU A 101 6.24 11.09 3.39
C LEU A 101 4.72 11.16 3.52
N CYS A 102 4.21 12.20 4.17
CA CYS A 102 2.77 12.41 4.37
C CYS A 102 2.27 13.63 3.60
N PHE A 103 1.18 13.49 2.83
CA PHE A 103 0.46 14.58 2.14
C PHE A 103 -0.39 15.47 3.07
N GLY A 104 0.04 15.59 4.32
CA GLY A 104 -0.58 16.37 5.39
C GLY A 104 0.27 16.26 6.65
N ASP A 105 -0.24 16.75 7.78
CA ASP A 105 0.48 16.63 9.05
C ASP A 105 0.67 15.14 9.42
N PRO A 106 1.93 14.65 9.53
CA PRO A 106 2.19 13.26 9.91
C PRO A 106 1.93 12.99 11.40
N GLY A 107 1.73 14.01 12.23
CA GLY A 107 1.60 13.88 13.68
C GLY A 107 2.91 13.46 14.35
N GLU A 108 2.86 12.50 15.28
CA GLU A 108 4.06 11.97 15.93
C GLU A 108 4.99 11.29 14.89
N PRO A 109 6.29 11.66 14.83
CA PRO A 109 7.22 11.08 13.88
C PRO A 109 7.37 9.56 14.04
N ILE A 110 7.41 8.86 12.90
CA ILE A 110 7.71 7.43 12.79
C ILE A 110 8.98 7.31 11.94
N GLY A 111 10.06 6.78 12.52
CA GLY A 111 11.37 6.78 11.86
C GLY A 111 11.73 8.16 11.33
N TYR A 112 12.04 8.25 10.04
CA TYR A 112 12.21 9.51 9.33
C TYR A 112 10.90 9.95 8.68
N SER A 113 10.21 10.91 9.30
CA SER A 113 8.95 11.46 8.80
C SER A 113 9.11 12.83 8.15
N TYR A 114 8.50 12.98 6.99
CA TYR A 114 8.51 14.18 6.15
C TYR A 114 7.07 14.58 5.83
N GLN A 115 6.83 15.89 5.81
CA GLN A 115 5.54 16.44 5.39
C GLN A 115 5.69 16.99 3.98
N HIS A 116 4.75 16.64 3.10
CA HIS A 116 4.63 17.24 1.79
C HIS A 116 3.88 18.58 1.92
N GLU A 117 4.61 19.68 1.88
CA GLU A 117 4.11 21.01 2.29
C GLU A 117 4.14 22.06 1.18
N PHE A 118 4.86 21.82 0.08
CA PHE A 118 5.00 22.80 -1.02
C PHE A 118 3.91 22.71 -2.08
N SER A 119 3.11 21.64 -2.08
CA SER A 119 1.83 21.61 -2.79
C SER A 119 0.75 21.26 -1.78
N SER A 120 -0.34 22.02 -1.77
CA SER A 120 -1.48 21.69 -0.93
C SER A 120 -2.08 20.34 -1.32
N PRO A 121 -2.79 19.65 -0.41
CA PRO A 121 -3.54 18.44 -0.71
C PRO A 121 -4.38 18.55 -2.00
N ASP A 122 -5.08 19.68 -2.18
CA ASP A 122 -5.89 19.93 -3.39
C ASP A 122 -5.03 20.07 -4.65
N GLN A 123 -3.85 20.71 -4.56
CA GLN A 123 -2.93 20.79 -5.70
C GLN A 123 -2.34 19.43 -6.06
N VAL A 124 -2.02 18.59 -5.08
CA VAL A 124 -1.57 17.21 -5.32
C VAL A 124 -2.67 16.41 -6.01
N LEU A 125 -3.91 16.54 -5.55
CA LEU A 125 -5.06 15.91 -6.19
C LEU A 125 -5.22 16.39 -7.64
N ASP A 126 -5.17 17.69 -7.90
CA ASP A 126 -5.21 18.21 -9.27
C ASP A 126 -4.04 17.69 -10.14
N ASN A 127 -2.88 17.48 -9.54
CA ASN A 127 -1.67 17.06 -10.24
C ASN A 127 -1.65 15.56 -10.55
N VAL A 128 -2.24 14.73 -9.70
CA VAL A 128 -2.16 13.24 -9.77
C VAL A 128 -3.51 12.60 -10.10
N GLY A 129 -4.62 13.31 -9.89
CA GLY A 129 -5.99 12.86 -10.14
C GLY A 129 -6.58 11.95 -9.05
N CYS A 130 -5.81 11.59 -8.02
CA CYS A 130 -6.26 10.76 -6.91
C CYS A 130 -5.36 10.93 -5.66
N ARG A 131 -5.80 10.39 -4.52
CA ARG A 131 -4.93 10.20 -3.36
C ARG A 131 -4.02 9.01 -3.61
N LEU A 132 -2.95 9.23 -4.38
CA LEU A 132 -1.95 8.20 -4.64
C LEU A 132 -1.20 7.89 -3.34
N MET A 133 -1.03 6.60 -3.06
CA MET A 133 -0.25 6.08 -1.96
C MET A 133 0.68 4.97 -2.45
N VAL A 134 1.84 4.88 -1.80
CA VAL A 134 2.87 3.88 -2.10
C VAL A 134 3.44 3.37 -0.78
N VAL A 135 3.54 2.05 -0.63
CA VAL A 135 4.29 1.38 0.44
C VAL A 135 5.24 0.39 -0.22
N ALA A 136 6.54 0.54 -0.01
CA ALA A 136 7.55 -0.42 -0.47
C ALA A 136 8.34 -0.94 0.73
N GLY A 137 8.54 -2.25 0.79
CA GLY A 137 9.28 -2.94 1.84
C GLY A 137 10.49 -3.67 1.26
N ASP A 138 11.64 -3.51 1.90
CA ASP A 138 12.93 -4.14 1.61
C ASP A 138 13.42 -3.98 0.16
N ARG A 139 12.83 -3.04 -0.59
CA ARG A 139 13.01 -2.89 -2.05
C ARG A 139 12.69 -4.17 -2.84
N GLU A 140 11.90 -5.07 -2.27
CA GLU A 140 11.51 -6.35 -2.88
C GLU A 140 10.02 -6.38 -3.24
N GLN A 141 9.19 -5.61 -2.53
CA GLN A 141 7.74 -5.60 -2.71
C GLN A 141 7.20 -4.18 -2.61
N ALA A 142 6.14 -3.91 -3.36
CA ALA A 142 5.45 -2.63 -3.34
C ALA A 142 3.94 -2.80 -3.42
N VAL A 143 3.22 -1.93 -2.72
CA VAL A 143 1.80 -1.68 -2.86
C VAL A 143 1.64 -0.26 -3.37
N ILE A 144 0.98 -0.11 -4.51
CA ILE A 144 0.62 1.19 -5.08
C ILE A 144 -0.90 1.25 -5.13
N GLY A 145 -1.50 2.33 -4.66
CA GLY A 145 -2.95 2.50 -4.75
C GLY A 145 -3.38 3.94 -4.88
N GLY A 146 -4.56 4.15 -5.45
CA GLY A 146 -5.21 5.45 -5.54
C GLY A 146 -6.57 5.40 -4.83
N LEU A 147 -6.80 6.36 -3.92
CA LEU A 147 -8.10 6.55 -3.30
C LEU A 147 -8.79 7.79 -3.88
N ASP A 148 -10.04 7.64 -4.33
CA ASP A 148 -10.84 8.75 -4.88
C ASP A 148 -12.14 8.98 -4.11
N GLY A 149 -12.25 8.42 -2.89
CA GLY A 149 -13.38 8.61 -1.98
C GLY A 149 -14.67 7.85 -2.34
N SER A 150 -14.79 7.36 -3.58
CA SER A 150 -15.88 6.46 -4.03
C SER A 150 -15.39 5.11 -4.50
N ASP A 151 -14.16 5.06 -5.01
CA ASP A 151 -13.51 3.91 -5.60
C ASP A 151 -12.07 3.82 -5.08
N THR A 152 -11.53 2.61 -5.09
CA THR A 152 -10.17 2.34 -4.66
C THR A 152 -9.60 1.27 -5.56
N TRP A 153 -8.50 1.61 -6.20
CA TRP A 153 -7.70 0.69 -6.98
C TRP A 153 -6.33 0.58 -6.35
N GLY A 154 -5.73 -0.59 -6.47
CA GLY A 154 -4.35 -0.79 -6.10
C GLY A 154 -3.75 -2.00 -6.76
N THR A 155 -2.46 -2.14 -6.59
CA THR A 155 -1.70 -3.29 -7.03
C THR A 155 -0.64 -3.61 -6.00
N TYR A 156 -0.53 -4.88 -5.66
CA TYR A 156 0.66 -5.43 -5.02
C TYR A 156 1.55 -6.01 -6.11
N THR A 157 2.86 -5.84 -5.96
CA THR A 157 3.84 -6.43 -6.87
C THR A 157 5.19 -6.68 -6.19
N ASP A 158 5.86 -7.74 -6.63
CA ASP A 158 7.27 -8.05 -6.38
C ASP A 158 8.13 -7.89 -7.66
N ASP A 159 7.57 -7.25 -8.70
CA ASP A 159 8.33 -6.94 -9.91
C ASP A 159 9.38 -5.88 -9.60
N ALA A 160 10.65 -6.28 -9.67
CA ALA A 160 11.78 -5.43 -9.33
C ALA A 160 11.80 -4.06 -10.06
N ALA A 161 11.28 -3.97 -11.29
CA ALA A 161 11.21 -2.69 -12.00
C ALA A 161 10.14 -1.78 -11.40
N VAL A 162 8.96 -2.32 -11.08
CA VAL A 162 7.87 -1.56 -10.45
C VAL A 162 8.25 -1.16 -9.02
N VAL A 163 8.86 -2.07 -8.27
CA VAL A 163 9.35 -1.79 -6.91
C VAL A 163 10.42 -0.71 -6.92
N ALA A 164 11.40 -0.79 -7.84
CA ALA A 164 12.42 0.25 -7.97
C ALA A 164 11.82 1.62 -8.26
N VAL A 165 10.87 1.72 -9.21
CA VAL A 165 10.18 2.99 -9.51
C VAL A 165 9.36 3.49 -8.32
N SER A 166 8.73 2.59 -7.57
CA SER A 166 7.96 2.93 -6.36
C SER A 166 8.86 3.54 -5.28
N VAL A 167 10.01 2.93 -5.01
CA VAL A 167 11.00 3.45 -4.06
C VAL A 167 11.54 4.79 -4.52
N GLU A 168 11.94 4.91 -5.80
CA GLU A 168 12.46 6.17 -6.34
C GLU A 168 11.41 7.28 -6.37
N TYR A 169 10.13 6.96 -6.57
CA TYR A 169 9.03 7.93 -6.44
C TYR A 169 9.01 8.57 -5.04
N VAL A 170 9.00 7.74 -3.98
CA VAL A 170 9.00 8.25 -2.58
C VAL A 170 10.29 9.02 -2.28
N ARG A 171 11.45 8.48 -2.69
CA ARG A 171 12.76 9.11 -2.43
C ARG A 171 12.90 10.47 -3.10
N HIS A 172 12.51 10.59 -4.37
CA HIS A 172 12.60 11.86 -5.09
C HIS A 172 11.66 12.91 -4.51
N ASP A 173 10.45 12.51 -4.09
CA ASP A 173 9.52 13.44 -3.45
C ASP A 173 10.08 13.94 -2.11
N ILE A 174 10.58 13.04 -1.25
CA ILE A 174 11.28 13.42 -0.01
C ILE A 174 12.46 14.37 -0.31
N ALA A 175 13.30 14.04 -1.30
CA ALA A 175 14.43 14.88 -1.68
C ALA A 175 13.99 16.27 -2.14
N MET A 176 12.88 16.35 -2.88
CA MET A 176 12.27 17.60 -3.30
C MET A 176 11.78 18.42 -2.10
N GLN A 177 11.07 17.80 -1.15
CA GLN A 177 10.64 18.49 0.08
C GLN A 177 11.85 19.02 0.86
N LEU A 178 12.94 18.26 0.97
CA LEU A 178 14.16 18.68 1.66
C LEU A 178 14.85 19.87 0.99
N LEU A 179 14.95 19.85 -0.35
CA LEU A 179 15.50 20.97 -1.13
C LEU A 179 14.63 22.22 -0.98
N MET A 180 13.31 22.07 -1.12
CA MET A 180 12.35 23.18 -1.01
C MET A 180 12.33 23.77 0.40
N ARG A 181 12.41 22.94 1.47
CA ARG A 181 12.57 23.41 2.85
C ARG A 181 13.80 24.30 3.00
N ARG A 182 14.92 23.91 2.39
CA ARG A 182 16.18 24.67 2.45
C ARG A 182 16.09 26.00 1.70
N THR A 183 15.22 26.11 0.69
CA THR A 183 15.01 27.33 -0.10
C THR A 183 13.70 28.06 0.25
N SER A 184 13.09 27.74 1.39
CA SER A 184 11.79 28.31 1.80
C SER A 184 11.79 29.84 1.97
N GLY A 185 12.94 30.43 2.31
CA GLY A 185 13.10 31.89 2.42
C GLY A 185 13.33 32.61 1.09
N ASP A 186 13.43 31.90 -0.03
CA ASP A 186 13.63 32.48 -1.36
C ASP A 186 12.28 32.60 -2.10
N GLU A 187 11.68 33.79 -2.06
CA GLU A 187 10.41 34.07 -2.74
C GLU A 187 10.47 33.81 -4.25
N SER A 188 11.63 33.98 -4.89
CA SER A 188 11.76 33.76 -6.32
C SER A 188 11.59 32.29 -6.69
N ILE A 189 12.10 31.38 -5.86
CA ILE A 189 11.94 29.93 -6.03
C ILE A 189 10.48 29.53 -5.79
N GLN A 190 9.84 30.09 -4.76
CA GLN A 190 8.43 29.82 -4.46
C GLN A 190 7.49 30.31 -5.57
N GLU A 191 7.78 31.48 -6.15
CA GLU A 191 7.03 32.00 -7.29
C GLU A 191 7.24 31.16 -8.54
N TYR A 192 8.47 30.74 -8.81
CA TYR A 192 8.78 29.84 -9.93
C TYR A 192 8.03 28.50 -9.80
N TRP A 193 8.05 27.88 -8.61
CA TRP A 193 7.31 26.65 -8.33
C TRP A 193 5.82 26.77 -8.66
N ARG A 194 5.21 27.91 -8.28
CA ARG A 194 3.77 28.15 -8.48
C ARG A 194 3.39 28.53 -9.91
N THR A 195 4.28 29.13 -10.69
CA THR A 195 3.92 29.78 -11.97
C THR A 195 4.65 29.27 -13.20
N ALA A 196 5.72 28.49 -13.04
CA ALA A 196 6.51 28.00 -14.17
C ALA A 196 5.64 27.16 -15.11
N LYS A 197 5.55 27.59 -16.37
CA LYS A 197 4.78 26.90 -17.42
C LYS A 197 5.22 25.45 -17.59
N GLU A 198 6.50 25.17 -17.41
CA GLU A 198 7.06 23.82 -17.51
C GLU A 198 6.67 22.89 -16.38
N LEU A 199 6.31 23.42 -15.21
CA LEU A 199 5.73 22.65 -14.10
C LEU A 199 4.23 22.49 -14.30
N MET A 200 3.54 23.57 -14.69
CA MET A 200 2.10 23.55 -14.93
C MET A 200 1.68 22.56 -16.03
N ARG A 201 2.53 22.29 -17.03
CA ARG A 201 2.23 21.30 -18.08
C ARG A 201 2.26 19.85 -17.60
N LEU A 202 2.80 19.56 -16.41
CA LEU A 202 2.95 18.21 -15.87
C LEU A 202 1.76 17.77 -15.01
N ARG A 203 0.80 18.66 -14.80
CA ARG A 203 -0.41 18.35 -14.01
C ARG A 203 -1.27 17.35 -14.77
N SER A 204 -2.02 16.52 -14.05
CA SER A 204 -3.00 15.59 -14.61
C SER A 204 -4.22 16.32 -15.17
N ASP A 205 -4.04 17.03 -16.29
CA ASP A 205 -5.13 17.67 -17.04
C ASP A 205 -5.75 16.72 -18.10
N HIS A 206 -5.14 15.55 -18.32
CA HIS A 206 -5.58 14.51 -19.25
C HIS A 206 -5.41 13.08 -18.68
N GLY A 207 -5.99 12.09 -19.35
CA GLY A 207 -5.94 10.68 -18.96
C GLY A 207 -6.96 10.29 -17.88
N GLU A 208 -6.96 8.99 -17.54
CA GLU A 208 -7.93 8.41 -16.60
C GLU A 208 -7.97 9.12 -15.22
N PRO A 209 -6.83 9.49 -14.59
CA PRO A 209 -6.86 10.19 -13.32
C PRO A 209 -7.54 11.56 -13.41
N ALA A 210 -7.31 12.31 -14.50
CA ALA A 210 -7.95 13.61 -14.73
C ALA A 210 -9.46 13.49 -14.95
N GLU A 211 -9.91 12.42 -15.63
CA GLU A 211 -11.33 12.16 -15.85
C GLU A 211 -12.07 11.83 -14.56
N ARG A 212 -11.48 10.98 -13.71
CA ARG A 212 -12.03 10.63 -12.38
C ARG A 212 -12.20 11.87 -11.51
N LEU A 213 -11.17 12.73 -11.42
CA LEU A 213 -11.23 13.97 -10.63
C LEU A 213 -12.34 14.92 -11.09
N ARG A 214 -12.56 15.07 -12.41
CA ARG A 214 -13.67 15.87 -12.94
C ARG A 214 -15.05 15.30 -12.56
N GLN A 215 -15.20 13.98 -12.54
CA GLN A 215 -16.45 13.34 -12.12
C GLN A 215 -16.73 13.60 -10.63
N MET A 216 -15.70 13.51 -9.77
CA MET A 216 -15.81 13.81 -8.35
C MET A 216 -16.22 15.27 -8.08
N ALA A 217 -15.59 16.23 -8.77
CA ALA A 217 -15.92 17.64 -8.64
C ALA A 217 -17.39 17.91 -9.02
N LYS A 218 -17.89 17.28 -10.09
CA LYS A 218 -19.31 17.35 -10.49
C LYS A 218 -20.26 16.73 -9.46
N ALA A 219 -19.86 15.64 -8.81
CA ALA A 219 -20.66 15.00 -7.77
C ALA A 219 -20.74 15.84 -6.48
N ARG A 220 -19.65 16.52 -6.10
CA ARG A 220 -19.62 17.45 -4.94
C ARG A 220 -20.46 18.70 -5.16
N GLY A 221 -20.49 19.26 -6.38
CA GLY A 221 -21.28 20.46 -6.70
C GLY A 221 -22.80 20.24 -6.85
N ARG A 222 -23.28 18.99 -6.72
CA ARG A 222 -24.70 18.63 -6.79
C ARG A 222 -25.36 18.39 -5.42
N ARG A 223 -24.61 18.55 -4.33
CA ARG A 223 -25.09 18.42 -2.94
C ARG A 223 -25.35 19.78 -2.31
#